data_AF-A0A1X1FAV0-F1
#
_entry.id   AF-A0A1X1FAV0-F1
#
_cell.length_a   1.000
_cell.length_b   1.000
_cell.length_c   1.000
_cell.angle_alpha   90.00
_cell.angle_beta   90.00
_cell.angle_gamma   90.00
#
_symmetry.space_group_name_H-M   'P 1'
#
loop_
_entity.id
_entity.type
_entity.pdbx_description
1 polymer ?
#
loop_
_entity_poly.entity_id
_entity_poly.type
_entity_poly.pdbx_seq_one_letter_code
_entity_poly.pdbx_strand_id
1 'polypeptide(L)'
;MKEISYTQAFTILVLNQKPKLNAFKDRRIAACLLISELVELMRSRTVRTTGANRMVVAPVETTDIDYLQPILRDLKGRDPETMVNYVKSAGC
;
A
#
# COMPACT_ATOMS: atom_id res chain seq x y z
N MET A 1 -6.00 16.56 16.56
CA MET A 1 -4.74 16.21 15.85
C MET A 1 -5.12 15.27 14.70
N LYS A 2 -4.70 15.54 13.46
CA LYS A 2 -4.85 14.54 12.39
C LYS A 2 -3.96 13.35 12.75
N GLU A 3 -4.57 12.17 12.90
CA GLU A 3 -3.84 10.92 13.10
C GLU A 3 -2.94 10.68 11.88
N ILE A 4 -1.65 10.38 12.09
CA ILE A 4 -0.73 10.04 10.99
C ILE A 4 -1.12 8.67 10.42
N SER A 5 -0.97 8.52 9.10
CA SER A 5 -1.26 7.25 8.43
C SER A 5 -0.17 6.20 8.72
N TYR A 6 -0.45 4.91 8.48
CA TYR A 6 0.54 3.84 8.71
C TYR A 6 1.77 4.00 7.81
N THR A 7 1.57 4.43 6.57
CA THR A 7 2.59 4.76 5.57
C THR A 7 3.44 5.92 6.04
N GLN A 8 2.82 6.97 6.60
CA GLN A 8 3.55 8.10 7.18
C GLN A 8 4.37 7.65 8.39
N ALA A 9 3.79 6.86 9.30
CA ALA A 9 4.49 6.31 10.46
C ALA A 9 5.68 5.44 10.05
N PHE A 10 5.48 4.52 9.09
CA PHE A 10 6.53 3.67 8.54
C PHE A 10 7.65 4.49 7.89
N THR A 11 7.29 5.47 7.06
CA THR A 11 8.26 6.34 6.38
C THR A 11 9.12 7.11 7.39
N ILE A 12 8.52 7.66 8.45
CA ILE A 12 9.25 8.35 9.52
C ILE A 12 10.22 7.38 10.23
N LEU A 13 9.78 6.16 10.54
CA LEU A 13 10.64 5.15 11.17
C LEU A 13 11.83 4.78 10.28
N VAL A 14 11.63 4.62 8.98
CA VAL A 14 12.70 4.32 8.01
C VAL A 14 13.65 5.51 7.83
N LEU A 15 13.14 6.72 7.68
CA LEU A 15 13.95 7.94 7.53
C LEU A 15 14.77 8.29 8.77
N ASN A 16 14.37 7.77 9.94
CA ASN A 16 15.17 7.88 11.16
C ASN A 16 16.35 6.90 11.20
N GLN A 17 16.44 5.94 10.27
CA GLN A 17 17.58 5.03 10.13
C GLN A 17 18.65 5.63 9.20
N LYS A 18 19.94 5.50 9.55
CA LYS A 18 21.07 5.89 8.69
C LYS A 18 21.54 4.65 7.90
N PRO A 19 21.76 4.74 6.57
CA PRO A 19 21.64 5.92 5.69
C PRO A 19 20.21 6.16 5.16
N LYS A 20 19.75 7.42 5.25
CA LYS A 20 18.32 7.82 5.09
C LYS A 20 17.71 7.66 3.69
N LEU A 21 18.46 8.00 2.63
CA LEU A 21 17.90 8.13 1.27
C LEU A 21 18.00 6.86 0.42
N ASN A 22 18.93 5.96 0.75
CA ASN A 22 19.07 4.69 0.04
C ASN A 22 18.24 3.56 0.68
N ALA A 23 17.64 3.79 1.85
CA ALA A 23 16.82 2.79 2.53
C ALA A 23 15.66 2.30 1.66
N PHE A 24 14.97 3.21 0.96
CA PHE A 24 13.87 2.85 0.05
C PHE A 24 14.32 2.19 -1.26
N LYS A 25 15.64 2.09 -1.52
CA LYS A 25 16.18 1.25 -2.61
C LYS A 25 16.29 -0.22 -2.19
N ASP A 26 16.23 -0.51 -0.88
CA ASP A 26 16.10 -1.89 -0.41
C ASP A 26 14.69 -2.38 -0.73
N ARG A 27 14.61 -3.43 -1.54
CA ARG A 27 13.35 -4.05 -1.98
C ARG A 27 12.45 -4.44 -0.80
N ARG A 28 13.03 -4.86 0.33
CA ARG A 28 12.26 -5.22 1.53
C ARG A 28 11.59 -4.00 2.15
N ILE A 29 12.28 -2.86 2.14
CA ILE A 29 11.72 -1.60 2.65
C ILE A 29 10.63 -1.08 1.71
N ALA A 30 10.85 -1.18 0.40
CA ALA A 30 9.83 -0.85 -0.60
C ALA A 30 8.59 -1.75 -0.48
N ALA A 31 8.77 -3.07 -0.27
CA ALA A 31 7.70 -4.03 -0.03
C ALA A 31 6.88 -3.65 1.22
N CYS A 32 7.55 -3.31 2.33
CA CYS A 32 6.88 -2.90 3.56
C CYS A 32 6.12 -1.58 3.40
N LEU A 33 6.65 -0.63 2.62
CA LEU A 33 5.95 0.60 2.29
C LEU A 33 4.67 0.30 1.50
N LEU A 34 4.77 -0.51 0.45
CA LEU A 34 3.63 -0.91 -0.37
C LEU A 34 2.56 -1.65 0.44
N ILE A 35 2.97 -2.55 1.35
CA ILE A 35 2.05 -3.23 2.26
C ILE A 35 1.33 -2.22 3.17
N SER A 36 2.06 -1.21 3.67
CA SER A 36 1.46 -0.17 4.52
C SER A 36 0.39 0.63 3.78
N GLU A 37 0.64 0.95 2.50
CA GLU A 37 -0.32 1.62 1.62
C GLU A 37 -1.55 0.76 1.34
N LEU A 38 -1.38 -0.54 1.09
CA LEU A 38 -2.48 -1.48 0.91
C LEU A 38 -3.32 -1.63 2.18
N VAL A 39 -2.69 -1.65 3.36
CA VAL A 39 -3.38 -1.69 4.65
C VAL A 39 -4.20 -0.43 4.89
N GLU A 40 -3.73 0.75 4.46
CA GLU A 40 -4.53 1.99 4.52
C GLU A 40 -5.75 1.96 3.61
N LEU A 41 -5.58 1.43 2.40
CA LEU A 41 -6.70 1.22 1.47
C LEU A 41 -7.72 0.24 2.04
N MET A 42 -7.28 -0.77 2.78
CA MET A 42 -8.18 -1.69 3.50
C MET A 42 -8.85 -1.05 4.71
N ARG A 43 -8.12 -0.24 5.48
CA ARG A 43 -8.67 0.51 6.63
C ARG A 43 -9.77 1.48 6.19
N SER A 44 -9.58 2.14 5.05
CA SER A 44 -10.57 3.02 4.43
C SER A 44 -11.67 2.27 3.67
N ARG A 45 -11.64 0.93 3.65
CA ARG A 45 -12.55 0.03 2.93
C ARG A 45 -12.53 0.13 1.40
N THR A 46 -11.83 1.12 0.85
CA THR A 46 -11.57 1.32 -0.58
C THR A 46 -11.06 0.05 -1.29
N VAL A 47 -10.24 -0.74 -0.61
CA VAL A 47 -9.85 -2.10 -1.05
C VAL A 47 -10.37 -3.12 -0.06
N ARG A 48 -10.90 -4.24 -0.57
CA ARG A 48 -11.43 -5.33 0.25
C ARG A 48 -10.84 -6.66 -0.19
N THR A 49 -10.86 -7.64 0.71
CA THR A 49 -10.51 -9.01 0.38
C THR A 49 -11.77 -9.83 0.11
N THR A 50 -11.75 -10.60 -0.96
CA THR A 50 -12.75 -11.65 -1.21
C THR A 50 -12.54 -12.84 -0.27
N GLY A 51 -13.47 -13.81 -0.26
CA GLY A 51 -13.29 -15.07 0.50
C GLY A 51 -12.07 -15.89 0.08
N ALA A 52 -11.51 -15.62 -1.10
CA ALA A 52 -10.25 -16.23 -1.59
C ALA A 52 -9.01 -15.37 -1.25
N ASN A 53 -9.12 -14.39 -0.35
CA ASN A 53 -8.05 -13.44 0.01
C ASN A 53 -7.49 -12.63 -1.17
N ARG A 54 -8.28 -12.47 -2.25
CA ARG A 54 -7.93 -11.61 -3.38
C ARG A 54 -8.38 -10.19 -3.12
N MET A 55 -7.53 -9.22 -3.42
CA MET A 55 -7.81 -7.80 -3.30
C MET A 55 -8.70 -7.34 -4.44
N VAL A 56 -9.74 -6.59 -4.11
CA VAL A 56 -10.66 -5.96 -5.06
C VAL A 56 -10.95 -4.53 -4.63
N VAL A 57 -11.09 -3.62 -5.59
CA VAL A 57 -11.48 -2.24 -5.31
C VAL A 57 -12.99 -2.18 -5.10
N ALA A 58 -13.42 -1.56 -4.01
CA ALA A 58 -14.84 -1.40 -3.70
C ALA A 58 -15.50 -0.45 -4.75
N PRO A 59 -16.74 -0.74 -5.19
CA PRO A 59 -17.35 -0.02 -6.31
C PRO A 59 -17.68 1.45 -6.03
N VAL A 60 -17.85 1.84 -4.77
CA VAL A 60 -18.35 3.18 -4.37
C VAL A 60 -17.37 3.91 -3.45
N GLU A 61 -16.38 3.22 -2.91
CA GLU A 61 -15.45 3.84 -1.96
C GLU A 61 -14.24 4.41 -2.72
N THR A 62 -13.92 5.67 -2.41
CA THR A 62 -12.74 6.38 -2.88
C THR A 62 -11.89 6.79 -1.69
N THR A 63 -10.59 6.96 -1.89
CA THR A 63 -9.72 7.58 -0.91
C THR A 63 -9.40 9.02 -1.33
N ASP A 64 -9.45 9.96 -0.38
CA ASP A 64 -9.02 11.35 -0.63
C ASP A 64 -7.49 11.50 -0.46
N ILE A 65 -6.77 10.38 -0.33
CA ILE A 65 -5.33 10.34 -0.12
C ILE A 65 -4.63 10.20 -1.48
N ASP A 66 -4.07 11.31 -1.96
CA ASP A 66 -3.46 11.42 -3.30
C ASP A 66 -2.39 10.36 -3.57
N TYR A 67 -1.52 10.05 -2.60
CA TYR A 67 -0.44 9.08 -2.81
C TYR A 67 -0.93 7.63 -2.95
N LEU A 68 -2.18 7.33 -2.56
CA LEU A 68 -2.77 5.99 -2.73
C LEU A 68 -3.50 5.83 -4.07
N GLN A 69 -3.79 6.93 -4.77
CA GLN A 69 -4.49 6.91 -6.06
C GLN A 69 -3.79 6.05 -7.14
N PRO A 70 -2.45 6.06 -7.28
CA PRO A 70 -1.77 5.19 -8.24
C PRO A 70 -2.01 3.70 -8.00
N ILE A 71 -1.93 3.26 -6.75
CA ILE A 71 -2.17 1.85 -6.36
C ILE A 71 -3.61 1.46 -6.66
N LEU A 72 -4.58 2.34 -6.38
CA LEU A 72 -5.98 2.08 -6.70
C LEU A 72 -6.22 1.94 -8.20
N ARG A 73 -5.62 2.79 -9.02
CA ARG A 73 -5.75 2.70 -10.49
C ARG A 73 -5.16 1.40 -11.01
N ASP A 74 -3.99 1.02 -10.50
CA ASP A 74 -3.33 -0.23 -10.86
C ASP A 74 -4.16 -1.45 -10.44
N LEU A 75 -4.67 -1.49 -9.20
CA LEU A 75 -5.57 -2.56 -8.74
C LEU A 75 -6.87 -2.67 -9.54
N LYS A 76 -7.44 -1.56 -10.02
CA LYS A 76 -8.63 -1.58 -10.90
C LYS A 76 -8.34 -2.16 -12.29
N GLY A 77 -7.10 -2.06 -12.76
CA GLY A 77 -6.69 -2.53 -14.08
C GLY A 77 -6.16 -3.97 -14.12
N ARG A 78 -6.05 -4.64 -12.96
CA ARG A 78 -5.50 -5.99 -12.82
C ARG A 78 -6.56 -7.01 -12.48
N ASP A 79 -6.26 -8.28 -12.78
CA ASP A 79 -7.01 -9.39 -12.24
C ASP A 79 -6.86 -9.45 -10.71
N PRO A 80 -7.93 -9.79 -9.96
CA PRO A 80 -7.86 -9.89 -8.51
C PRO A 80 -6.83 -10.92 -8.04
N GLU A 81 -5.83 -10.45 -7.30
CA GLU A 81 -4.74 -11.27 -6.75
C GLU A 81 -4.58 -11.07 -5.24
N THR A 82 -3.81 -11.94 -4.60
CA THR A 82 -3.50 -11.79 -3.16
C THR A 82 -2.53 -10.63 -2.95
N MET A 83 -2.52 -10.05 -1.76
CA MET A 83 -1.54 -9.00 -1.40
C MET A 83 -0.10 -9.45 -1.66
N VAL A 84 0.22 -10.71 -1.34
CA VAL A 84 1.56 -11.28 -1.54
C VAL A 84 1.93 -11.31 -3.02
N ASN A 85 1.02 -11.72 -3.89
CA ASN A 85 1.29 -11.78 -5.32
C ASN A 85 1.41 -10.37 -5.91
N TYR A 86 0.56 -9.45 -5.47
CA TYR A 86 0.62 -8.06 -5.91
C TYR A 86 1.96 -7.40 -5.59
N VAL A 87 2.43 -7.54 -4.34
CA VAL A 87 3.73 -6.98 -3.91
C VAL A 87 4.89 -7.58 -4.71
N LYS A 88 4.87 -8.89 -4.97
CA LYS A 88 5.89 -9.56 -5.82
C LYS A 88 5.85 -9.05 -7.26
N SER A 89 4.65 -8.91 -7.84
CA SER A 89 4.44 -8.42 -9.20
C SER A 89 4.87 -6.96 -9.36
N ALA A 90 4.84 -6.17 -8.29
CA ALA A 90 5.35 -4.79 -8.27
C ALA A 90 6.89 -4.70 -8.24
N GLY A 91 7.61 -5.83 -8.21
CA GLY A 91 9.07 -5.87 -8.22
C GLY A 91 9.72 -5.63 -6.84
N CYS A 92 8.93 -5.77 -5.77
CA CYS A 92 9.37 -5.65 -4.38
C CYS A 92 9.72 -7.01 -3.77
#